data_AF-R7ZCN2-F1
#
_entry.id   AF-R7ZCN2-F1
#
_cell.length_a   1.000
_cell.length_b   1.000
_cell.length_c   1.000
_cell.angle_alpha   90.00
_cell.angle_beta   90.00
_cell.angle_gamma   90.00
#
_symmetry.space_group_name_H-M   'P 1'
#
loop_
_entity.id
_entity.type
_entity.pdbx_description
1 polymer ?
#
loop_
_entity_poly.entity_id
_entity_poly.type
_entity_poly.pdbx_seq_one_letter_code
_entity_poly.pdbx_strand_id
1 'polypeptide(L)'
;MSEHLTVLQVDNPNEAVMLLGISDANMKLIEEALHVHIITRGEQIQLAGEEDAKEQATFLLQALLKVIRKGINIDQRDVATAIEMTQKGTIEYFAELYDEEIARTTKGKPIRAKTIGQREYIQAIRHKDVVFGIGPAGTGKTYLAVVMATQALKNGHVKRIILTRPAVEAGESLGFLPGDLKEKVDPYLRPLYDALNDIYGSEQTQRLIERGTIEIAPLAYMRGRTLDDAFVILDEAQNTTHPQMKMFLTRLGFGSKMVITGDKTQIDLPKNTDSGLIVAERTLKYVKSIYFQILEQGDVVRHPVVAKIIQAYEEQQL
;
A
#
# COMPACT_ATOMS: atom_id res chain seq x y z
N MET A 1 30.10 -11.46 35.40
CA MET A 1 30.52 -11.35 33.99
C MET A 1 30.19 -9.93 33.57
N SER A 2 31.17 -9.17 33.08
CA SER A 2 30.89 -7.82 32.56
C SER A 2 29.99 -7.95 31.34
N GLU A 3 28.78 -7.39 31.40
CA GLU A 3 27.94 -7.27 30.22
C GLU A 3 28.72 -6.47 29.16
N HIS A 4 29.07 -7.13 28.05
CA HIS A 4 29.72 -6.45 26.93
C HIS A 4 28.67 -5.56 26.27
N LEU A 5 28.78 -4.25 26.49
CA LEU A 5 27.93 -3.26 25.83
C LEU A 5 28.39 -3.06 24.39
N THR A 6 27.45 -3.09 23.44
CA THR A 6 27.72 -2.65 22.06
C THR A 6 27.47 -1.15 21.99
N VAL A 7 28.44 -0.39 21.50
CA VAL A 7 28.37 1.09 21.45
C VAL A 7 28.20 1.56 20.01
N LEU A 8 27.17 2.36 19.77
CA LEU A 8 26.90 3.05 18.52
C LEU A 8 27.09 4.56 18.72
N GLN A 9 27.83 5.19 17.81
CA GLN A 9 28.04 6.64 17.80
C GLN A 9 27.02 7.31 16.88
N VAL A 10 26.41 8.39 17.34
CA VAL A 10 25.63 9.31 16.50
C VAL A 10 26.46 10.56 16.20
N ASP A 11 26.14 11.27 15.11
CA ASP A 11 26.97 12.42 14.69
C ASP A 11 26.73 13.65 15.57
N ASN A 12 25.57 13.73 16.23
CA ASN A 12 25.22 14.79 17.17
C ASN A 12 24.04 14.36 18.07
N PRO A 13 23.80 15.05 19.21
CA PRO A 13 22.71 14.72 20.12
C PRO A 13 21.30 14.78 19.51
N ASN A 14 21.08 15.59 18.46
CA ASN A 14 19.76 15.67 17.81
C ASN A 14 19.42 14.38 17.05
N GLU A 15 20.40 13.69 16.47
CA GLU A 15 20.18 12.36 15.85
C GLU A 15 19.66 11.36 16.88
N ALA A 16 20.25 11.34 18.09
CA ALA A 16 19.77 10.49 19.17
C ALA A 16 18.32 10.83 19.55
N VAL A 17 17.98 12.11 19.70
CA VAL A 17 16.59 12.53 20.01
C VAL A 17 15.61 12.10 18.93
N MET A 18 15.96 12.28 17.65
CA MET A 18 15.12 11.85 16.52
C MET A 18 14.96 10.33 16.47
N LEU A 19 16.02 9.58 16.80
CA LEU A 19 16.03 8.13 16.80
C LEU A 19 15.16 7.54 17.92
N LEU A 20 15.31 8.06 19.14
CA LEU A 20 14.60 7.57 20.34
C LEU A 20 13.14 8.02 20.39
N GLY A 21 12.80 9.10 19.69
CA GLY A 21 11.46 9.63 19.59
C GLY A 21 11.00 10.40 20.83
N ILE A 22 9.85 11.05 20.72
CA ILE A 22 9.27 11.86 21.81
C ILE A 22 8.96 10.95 22.99
N SER A 23 9.43 11.32 24.19
CA SER A 23 9.23 10.53 25.42
C SER A 23 9.74 9.08 25.31
N ASP A 24 10.80 8.89 24.54
CA ASP A 24 11.47 7.61 24.29
C ASP A 24 10.55 6.55 23.65
N ALA A 25 9.54 7.00 22.91
CA ALA A 25 8.50 6.13 22.39
C ALA A 25 8.99 5.18 21.27
N ASN A 26 10.04 5.54 20.53
CA ASN A 26 10.68 4.63 19.57
C ASN A 26 11.63 3.68 20.29
N MET A 27 12.36 4.18 21.30
CA MET A 27 13.27 3.37 22.12
C MET A 27 12.53 2.18 22.74
N LYS A 28 11.43 2.45 23.46
CA LYS A 28 10.61 1.41 24.09
C LYS A 28 10.09 0.38 23.09
N LEU A 29 9.69 0.82 21.91
CA LEU A 29 9.22 -0.07 20.85
C LEU A 29 10.32 -1.03 20.36
N ILE A 30 11.56 -0.54 20.24
CA ILE A 30 12.72 -1.35 19.83
C ILE A 30 13.12 -2.31 20.96
N GLU A 31 13.20 -1.82 22.20
CA GLU A 31 13.53 -2.62 23.38
C GLU A 31 12.54 -3.77 23.58
N GLU A 32 11.23 -3.50 23.50
CA GLU A 32 10.18 -4.50 23.62
C GLU A 32 10.27 -5.57 22.51
N ALA A 33 10.55 -5.16 21.27
CA ALA A 33 10.51 -6.05 20.12
C ALA A 33 11.78 -6.92 19.94
N LEU A 34 12.95 -6.41 20.34
CA LEU A 34 14.23 -7.10 20.18
C LEU A 34 14.80 -7.64 21.50
N HIS A 35 14.12 -7.40 22.63
CA HIS A 35 14.57 -7.81 23.97
C HIS A 35 15.97 -7.28 24.32
N VAL A 36 16.22 -6.01 23.99
CA VAL A 36 17.46 -5.28 24.33
C VAL A 36 17.16 -4.12 25.26
N HIS A 37 18.19 -3.61 25.93
CA HIS A 37 18.14 -2.34 26.66
C HIS A 37 19.00 -1.30 25.95
N ILE A 38 18.43 -0.11 25.75
CA ILE A 38 19.06 1.03 25.09
C ILE A 38 19.39 2.07 26.15
N ILE A 39 20.68 2.41 26.28
CA ILE A 39 21.17 3.41 27.21
C ILE A 39 21.77 4.55 26.41
N THR A 40 21.36 5.79 26.69
CA THR A 40 21.80 6.97 25.94
C THR A 40 22.67 7.86 26.80
N ARG A 41 23.86 8.22 26.28
CA ARG A 41 24.83 9.05 26.99
C ARG A 41 25.52 10.02 26.02
N GLY A 42 24.97 11.23 25.89
CA GLY A 42 25.48 12.23 24.95
C GLY A 42 25.32 11.76 23.51
N GLU A 43 26.43 11.57 22.81
CA GLU A 43 26.49 11.10 21.41
C GLU A 43 26.63 9.57 21.30
N GLN A 44 26.52 8.86 22.43
CA GLN A 44 26.65 7.40 22.48
C GLN A 44 25.32 6.74 22.79
N ILE A 45 25.00 5.72 22.00
CA ILE A 45 23.92 4.78 22.26
C ILE A 45 24.56 3.43 22.61
N GLN A 46 24.27 2.92 23.78
CA GLN A 46 24.81 1.66 24.27
C GLN A 46 23.68 0.62 24.32
N LEU A 47 23.98 -0.59 23.82
CA LEU A 47 23.06 -1.71 23.78
C LEU A 47 23.50 -2.79 24.76
N ALA A 48 22.59 -3.22 25.60
CA ALA A 48 22.74 -4.36 26.50
C ALA A 48 21.72 -5.46 26.14
N GLY A 49 22.12 -6.73 26.27
CA GLY A 49 21.32 -7.90 25.89
C GLY A 49 22.20 -9.02 25.33
N GLU A 50 21.56 -10.08 24.84
CA GLU A 50 22.21 -11.18 24.11
C GLU A 50 22.91 -10.67 22.84
N GLU A 51 24.00 -11.32 22.42
CA GLU A 51 24.80 -10.85 21.27
C GLU A 51 23.98 -10.72 19.98
N ASP A 52 23.18 -11.72 19.64
CA ASP A 52 22.32 -11.71 18.44
C ASP A 52 21.29 -10.55 18.48
N ALA A 53 20.71 -10.29 19.66
CA ALA A 53 19.74 -9.22 19.86
C ALA A 53 20.39 -7.84 19.72
N LYS A 54 21.60 -7.67 20.30
CA LYS A 54 22.38 -6.43 20.14
C LYS A 54 22.81 -6.21 18.69
N GLU A 55 23.17 -7.26 17.96
CA GLU A 55 23.53 -7.17 16.54
C GLU A 55 22.32 -6.72 15.70
N GLN A 56 21.16 -7.35 15.88
CA GLN A 56 19.92 -6.94 15.22
C GLN A 56 19.52 -5.50 15.53
N ALA A 57 19.59 -5.10 16.80
CA ALA A 57 19.32 -3.72 17.22
C ALA A 57 20.32 -2.74 16.60
N THR A 58 21.59 -3.12 16.49
CA THR A 58 22.62 -2.30 15.83
C THR A 58 22.27 -2.05 14.37
N PHE A 59 21.93 -3.10 13.60
CA PHE A 59 21.54 -2.95 12.20
C PHE A 59 20.28 -2.09 12.03
N LEU A 60 19.29 -2.28 12.91
CA LEU A 60 18.07 -1.48 12.91
C LEU A 60 18.36 0.00 13.15
N LEU A 61 19.12 0.33 14.20
CA LEU A 61 19.45 1.71 14.54
C LEU A 61 20.27 2.38 13.42
N GLN A 62 21.22 1.66 12.82
CA GLN A 62 21.97 2.16 11.66
C GLN A 62 21.06 2.44 10.46
N ALA A 63 20.09 1.58 10.18
CA ALA A 63 19.14 1.79 9.08
C ALA A 63 18.24 3.01 9.32
N LEU A 64 17.74 3.20 10.54
CA LEU A 64 16.98 4.39 10.94
C LEU A 64 17.82 5.67 10.83
N LEU A 65 19.07 5.63 11.30
CA LEU A 65 20.00 6.77 11.21
C LEU A 65 20.30 7.17 9.76
N LYS A 66 20.42 6.21 8.83
CA LYS A 66 20.54 6.52 7.40
C LYS A 66 19.37 7.35 6.88
N VAL A 67 18.16 7.11 7.37
CA VAL A 67 16.96 7.88 6.99
C VAL A 67 16.95 9.25 7.65
N ILE A 68 17.27 9.34 8.94
CA ILE A 68 17.38 10.61 9.69
C ILE A 68 18.41 11.54 9.01
N ARG A 69 19.55 11.00 8.59
CA ARG A 69 20.62 11.74 7.91
C ARG A 69 20.24 12.26 6.52
N LYS A 70 19.17 11.72 5.91
CA LYS A 70 18.55 12.30 4.70
C LYS A 70 17.64 13.49 5.02
N GLY A 71 17.54 13.91 6.28
CA GLY A 71 16.64 14.96 6.74
C GLY A 71 15.19 14.51 6.88
N ILE A 72 14.96 13.20 6.97
CA ILE A 72 13.62 12.62 7.08
C ILE A 72 13.35 12.27 8.54
N ASN A 73 12.26 12.82 9.09
CA ASN A 73 11.79 12.44 10.42
C ASN A 73 11.17 11.04 10.36
N ILE A 74 11.58 10.19 11.30
CA ILE A 74 10.98 8.87 11.49
C ILE A 74 9.89 8.94 12.56
N ASP A 75 8.78 8.23 12.33
CA ASP A 75 7.72 8.03 13.31
C ASP A 75 7.66 6.58 13.82
N GLN A 76 6.77 6.29 14.78
CA GLN A 76 6.65 4.94 15.33
C GLN A 76 6.28 3.88 14.28
N ARG A 77 5.64 4.25 13.17
CA ARG A 77 5.30 3.31 12.09
C ARG A 77 6.55 2.94 11.32
N ASP A 78 7.41 3.92 11.05
CA ASP A 78 8.71 3.70 10.40
C ASP A 78 9.58 2.74 11.23
N VAL A 79 9.57 2.91 12.56
CA VAL A 79 10.26 2.01 13.50
C VAL A 79 9.64 0.62 13.51
N ALA A 80 8.31 0.50 13.54
CA ALA A 80 7.64 -0.79 13.47
C ALA A 80 7.98 -1.55 12.17
N THR A 81 8.01 -0.85 11.03
CA THR A 81 8.45 -1.42 9.75
C THR A 81 9.92 -1.84 9.79
N ALA A 82 10.81 -1.03 10.37
CA ALA A 82 12.21 -1.40 10.53
C ALA A 82 12.38 -2.66 11.39
N ILE A 83 11.64 -2.79 12.49
CA ILE A 83 11.61 -4.00 13.33
C ILE A 83 11.21 -5.23 12.52
N GLU A 84 10.11 -5.13 11.76
CA GLU A 84 9.63 -6.24 10.93
C GLU A 84 10.67 -6.64 9.86
N MET A 85 11.31 -5.65 9.22
CA MET A 85 12.35 -5.90 8.23
C MET A 85 13.60 -6.53 8.85
N THR A 86 13.97 -6.15 10.08
CA THR A 86 15.06 -6.80 10.84
C THR A 86 14.75 -8.26 11.11
N GLN A 87 13.54 -8.58 11.57
CA GLN A 87 13.12 -9.96 11.84
C GLN A 87 13.08 -10.82 10.56
N LYS A 88 12.82 -10.21 9.41
CA LYS A 88 12.83 -10.87 8.09
C LYS A 88 14.20 -10.89 7.41
N GLY A 89 15.24 -10.29 8.01
CA GLY A 89 16.57 -10.21 7.41
C GLY A 89 16.67 -9.31 6.18
N THR A 90 15.84 -8.27 6.08
CA THR A 90 15.78 -7.34 4.93
C THR A 90 16.05 -5.88 5.30
N ILE A 91 16.53 -5.62 6.52
CA ILE A 91 16.76 -4.27 7.07
C ILE A 91 17.72 -3.40 6.23
N GLU A 92 18.64 -4.02 5.49
CA GLU A 92 19.56 -3.34 4.57
C GLU A 92 18.85 -2.49 3.50
N TYR A 93 17.65 -2.89 3.06
CA TYR A 93 16.84 -2.18 2.07
C TYR A 93 15.94 -1.09 2.68
N PHE A 94 15.89 -0.94 4.01
CA PHE A 94 14.95 -0.02 4.67
C PHE A 94 15.15 1.42 4.22
N ALA A 95 16.41 1.88 4.14
CA ALA A 95 16.72 3.25 3.74
C ALA A 95 16.32 3.56 2.28
N GLU A 96 16.20 2.53 1.42
CA GLU A 96 15.77 2.67 0.02
C GLU A 96 14.28 3.00 -0.12
N LEU A 97 13.46 2.61 0.86
CA LEU A 97 12.03 2.97 0.90
C LEU A 97 11.81 4.49 0.99
N TYR A 98 12.83 5.23 1.41
CA TYR A 98 12.82 6.68 1.57
C TYR A 98 13.50 7.44 0.44
N ASP A 99 14.08 6.75 -0.53
CA ASP A 99 14.74 7.40 -1.68
C ASP A 99 13.74 8.08 -2.60
N GLU A 100 12.50 7.59 -2.63
CA GLU A 100 11.51 8.05 -3.58
C GLU A 100 10.20 8.46 -2.92
N GLU A 101 9.83 9.71 -3.16
CA GLU A 101 8.50 10.24 -2.87
C GLU A 101 7.65 10.17 -4.14
N ILE A 102 6.57 9.40 -4.10
CA ILE A 102 5.72 9.20 -5.29
C ILE A 102 4.68 10.30 -5.46
N ALA A 103 4.26 10.92 -4.36
CA ALA A 103 3.25 11.98 -4.34
C ALA A 103 3.26 12.70 -2.99
N ARG A 104 2.47 13.77 -2.91
CA ARG A 104 2.08 14.40 -1.63
C ARG A 104 0.57 14.44 -1.51
N THR A 105 0.09 14.30 -0.28
CA THR A 105 -1.30 14.60 0.05
C THR A 105 -1.56 16.10 -0.05
N THR A 106 -2.83 16.49 -0.04
CA THR A 106 -3.26 17.89 0.05
C THR A 106 -2.70 18.64 1.26
N LYS A 107 -2.38 17.92 2.34
CA LYS A 107 -1.77 18.46 3.55
C LYS A 107 -0.23 18.52 3.47
N GLY A 108 0.36 18.22 2.32
CA GLY A 108 1.80 18.22 2.09
C GLY A 108 2.54 17.00 2.64
N LYS A 109 1.82 16.00 3.18
CA LYS A 109 2.43 14.77 3.70
C LYS A 109 2.98 13.94 2.53
N PRO A 110 4.26 13.51 2.56
CA PRO A 110 4.81 12.67 1.52
C PRO A 110 4.16 11.29 1.52
N ILE A 111 3.92 10.76 0.32
CA ILE A 111 3.46 9.40 0.08
C ILE A 111 4.66 8.62 -0.49
N ARG A 112 4.98 7.48 0.12
CA ARG A 112 6.09 6.59 -0.23
C ARG A 112 5.65 5.13 -0.16
N ALA A 113 6.41 4.25 -0.80
CA ALA A 113 6.34 2.83 -0.50
C ALA A 113 6.75 2.61 0.95
N LYS A 114 6.01 1.76 1.66
CA LYS A 114 6.32 1.44 3.06
C LYS A 114 6.92 0.05 3.23
N THR A 115 6.84 -0.77 2.19
CA THR A 115 7.39 -2.12 2.16
C THR A 115 8.04 -2.36 0.82
N ILE A 116 8.90 -3.37 0.75
CA ILE A 116 9.57 -3.76 -0.50
C ILE A 116 8.52 -4.17 -1.55
N GLY A 117 7.49 -4.94 -1.17
CA GLY A 117 6.42 -5.34 -2.08
C GLY A 117 5.63 -4.13 -2.64
N GLN A 118 5.36 -3.11 -1.82
CA GLN A 118 4.76 -1.87 -2.30
C GLN A 118 5.67 -1.11 -3.28
N ARG A 119 6.99 -1.10 -3.03
CA ARG A 119 7.96 -0.46 -3.93
C ARG A 119 8.00 -1.17 -5.29
N GLU A 120 8.08 -2.50 -5.28
CA GLU A 120 8.02 -3.32 -6.50
C GLU A 120 6.71 -3.11 -7.26
N TYR A 121 5.58 -3.03 -6.54
CA TYR A 121 4.29 -2.73 -7.13
C TYR A 121 4.27 -1.39 -7.88
N ILE A 122 4.78 -0.34 -7.24
CA ILE A 122 4.88 1.00 -7.85
C ILE A 122 5.78 0.97 -9.09
N GLN A 123 6.93 0.30 -9.02
CA GLN A 123 7.83 0.17 -10.17
C GLN A 123 7.19 -0.62 -11.31
N ALA A 124 6.47 -1.71 -11.01
CA ALA A 124 5.72 -2.45 -12.01
C ALA A 124 4.68 -1.57 -12.69
N ILE A 125 3.92 -0.78 -11.92
CA ILE A 125 2.94 0.17 -12.48
C ILE A 125 3.63 1.13 -13.44
N ARG A 126 4.82 1.65 -13.17
CA ARG A 126 5.49 2.57 -14.11
C ARG A 126 5.83 1.90 -15.44
N HIS A 127 6.39 0.70 -15.38
CA HIS A 127 7.05 0.09 -16.54
C HIS A 127 6.18 -0.88 -17.34
N LYS A 128 4.99 -1.26 -16.85
CA LYS A 128 4.12 -2.25 -17.49
C LYS A 128 2.76 -1.67 -17.83
N ASP A 129 2.22 -2.04 -18.99
CA ASP A 129 0.91 -1.54 -19.44
C ASP A 129 -0.25 -2.16 -18.66
N VAL A 130 -0.07 -3.39 -18.16
CA VAL A 130 -1.06 -4.08 -17.33
C VAL A 130 -0.38 -4.64 -16.09
N VAL A 131 -0.88 -4.26 -14.92
CA VAL A 131 -0.38 -4.74 -13.62
C VAL A 131 -1.51 -5.26 -12.77
N PHE A 132 -1.33 -6.46 -12.24
CA PHE A 132 -2.19 -7.02 -11.21
C PHE A 132 -1.53 -6.83 -9.85
N GLY A 133 -2.18 -6.11 -8.93
CA GLY A 133 -1.81 -6.01 -7.53
C GLY A 133 -2.71 -6.93 -6.70
N ILE A 134 -2.20 -8.08 -6.31
CA ILE A 134 -2.99 -9.11 -5.62
C ILE A 134 -2.47 -9.26 -4.19
N GLY A 135 -3.34 -9.09 -3.20
CA GLY A 135 -2.96 -9.31 -1.82
C GLY A 135 -4.02 -8.91 -0.80
N PRO A 136 -3.77 -9.13 0.49
CA PRO A 136 -4.70 -8.84 1.57
C PRO A 136 -5.18 -7.38 1.62
N ALA A 137 -6.30 -7.14 2.31
CA ALA A 137 -6.72 -5.79 2.67
C ALA A 137 -5.67 -5.09 3.55
N GLY A 138 -5.40 -3.81 3.27
CA GLY A 138 -4.41 -3.01 4.02
C GLY A 138 -2.99 -3.03 3.45
N THR A 139 -2.72 -3.80 2.39
CA THR A 139 -1.43 -3.77 1.66
C THR A 139 -1.20 -2.53 0.80
N GLY A 140 -2.21 -1.64 0.70
CA GLY A 140 -2.11 -0.39 -0.05
C GLY A 140 -2.30 -0.53 -1.56
N LYS A 141 -2.59 -1.73 -2.10
CA LYS A 141 -2.76 -2.00 -3.54
C LYS A 141 -3.62 -0.96 -4.28
N THR A 142 -4.85 -0.74 -3.84
CA THR A 142 -5.79 0.19 -4.50
C THR A 142 -5.35 1.65 -4.31
N TYR A 143 -4.94 2.02 -3.10
CA TYR A 143 -4.51 3.38 -2.79
C TYR A 143 -3.29 3.79 -3.62
N LEU A 144 -2.26 2.94 -3.67
CA LEU A 144 -1.05 3.20 -4.46
C LEU A 144 -1.35 3.23 -5.96
N ALA A 145 -2.24 2.38 -6.46
CA ALA A 145 -2.68 2.45 -7.86
C ALA A 145 -3.33 3.81 -8.18
N VAL A 146 -4.22 4.31 -7.31
CA VAL A 146 -4.86 5.62 -7.47
C VAL A 146 -3.81 6.73 -7.41
N VAL A 147 -2.88 6.68 -6.46
CA VAL A 147 -1.75 7.64 -6.38
C VAL A 147 -0.98 7.67 -7.69
N MET A 148 -0.60 6.52 -8.22
CA MET A 148 0.12 6.44 -9.50
C MET A 148 -0.70 6.96 -10.68
N ALA A 149 -2.02 6.72 -10.70
CA ALA A 149 -2.92 7.28 -11.70
C ALA A 149 -2.95 8.81 -11.67
N THR A 150 -3.02 9.40 -10.47
CA THR A 150 -2.99 10.86 -10.32
C THR A 150 -1.69 11.47 -10.81
N GLN A 151 -0.55 10.80 -10.57
CA GLN A 151 0.75 11.27 -11.05
C GLN A 151 0.85 11.17 -12.57
N ALA A 152 0.38 10.07 -13.16
CA ALA A 152 0.33 9.91 -14.61
C ALA A 152 -0.52 11.01 -15.28
N LEU A 153 -1.65 11.37 -14.67
CA LEU A 153 -2.50 12.47 -15.14
C LEU A 153 -1.81 13.84 -15.00
N LYS A 154 -1.24 14.14 -13.82
CA LYS A 154 -0.53 15.41 -13.56
C LYS A 154 0.66 15.63 -14.50
N ASN A 155 1.38 14.56 -14.83
CA ASN A 155 2.55 14.60 -15.72
C ASN A 155 2.17 14.53 -17.21
N GLY A 156 0.87 14.46 -17.55
CA GLY A 156 0.40 14.41 -18.93
C GLY A 156 0.68 13.09 -19.66
N HIS A 157 1.05 12.02 -18.94
CA HIS A 157 1.23 10.69 -19.53
C HIS A 157 -0.11 10.07 -19.96
N VAL A 158 -1.20 10.46 -19.31
CA VAL A 158 -2.58 10.10 -19.68
C VAL A 158 -3.45 11.36 -19.64
N LYS A 159 -4.57 11.33 -20.35
CA LYS A 159 -5.54 12.44 -20.41
C LYS A 159 -6.68 12.29 -19.41
N ARG A 160 -6.93 11.07 -18.93
CA ARG A 160 -8.01 10.77 -17.98
C ARG A 160 -7.70 9.58 -17.08
N ILE A 161 -8.40 9.51 -15.95
CA ILE A 161 -8.39 8.36 -15.04
C ILE A 161 -9.78 7.73 -15.05
N ILE A 162 -9.85 6.40 -15.11
CA ILE A 162 -11.10 5.64 -15.03
C ILE A 162 -10.97 4.65 -13.88
N LEU A 163 -11.79 4.82 -12.85
CA LEU A 163 -11.85 3.94 -11.70
C LEU A 163 -13.14 3.13 -11.75
N THR A 164 -13.01 1.81 -11.68
CA THR A 164 -14.15 0.91 -11.76
C THR A 164 -14.08 -0.19 -10.73
N ARG A 165 -15.24 -0.63 -10.28
CA ARG A 165 -15.43 -1.75 -9.35
C ARG A 165 -16.58 -2.63 -9.87
N PRO A 166 -16.52 -3.97 -9.75
CA PRO A 166 -17.68 -4.80 -10.05
C PRO A 166 -18.77 -4.55 -8.99
N ALA A 167 -20.02 -4.47 -9.43
CA ALA A 167 -21.15 -4.48 -8.52
C ALA A 167 -21.37 -5.93 -8.04
N VAL A 168 -21.12 -6.18 -6.76
CA VAL A 168 -21.40 -7.47 -6.12
C VAL A 168 -22.18 -7.21 -4.84
N GLU A 169 -23.25 -7.98 -4.66
CA GLU A 169 -24.12 -7.94 -3.49
C GLU A 169 -23.43 -8.64 -2.31
N ALA A 170 -22.44 -7.99 -1.71
CA ALA A 170 -21.84 -8.47 -0.47
C ALA A 170 -22.79 -8.13 0.69
N GLY A 171 -23.56 -9.12 1.14
CA GLY A 171 -24.40 -9.05 2.35
C GLY A 171 -25.82 -8.52 2.14
N GLU A 172 -25.97 -7.31 1.58
CA GLU A 172 -27.28 -6.71 1.27
C GLU A 172 -27.52 -6.71 -0.24
N SER A 173 -28.71 -7.13 -0.70
CA SER A 173 -29.02 -7.06 -2.13
C SER A 173 -29.10 -5.60 -2.56
N LEU A 174 -28.44 -5.26 -3.67
CA LEU A 174 -28.48 -3.94 -4.32
C LEU A 174 -29.94 -3.50 -4.60
N GLY A 175 -30.88 -4.44 -4.62
CA GLY A 175 -32.32 -4.19 -4.66
C GLY A 175 -32.87 -3.37 -3.49
N PHE A 176 -32.30 -3.43 -2.29
CA PHE A 176 -32.86 -2.82 -1.06
C PHE A 176 -32.41 -1.38 -0.78
N LEU A 177 -31.29 -0.92 -1.37
CA LEU A 177 -30.86 0.46 -1.20
C LEU A 177 -31.84 1.41 -1.94
N PRO A 178 -32.45 2.42 -1.29
CA PRO A 178 -33.31 3.37 -1.97
C PRO A 178 -32.49 4.25 -2.92
N GLY A 179 -33.10 4.71 -4.03
CA GLY A 179 -32.43 5.61 -4.99
C GLY A 179 -32.20 5.03 -6.38
N ASP A 180 -31.57 5.82 -7.24
CA ASP A 180 -31.17 5.39 -8.59
C ASP A 180 -29.99 4.40 -8.55
N LEU A 181 -29.67 3.77 -9.70
CA LEU A 181 -28.58 2.78 -9.76
C LEU A 181 -27.23 3.37 -9.32
N LYS A 182 -27.02 4.67 -9.49
CA LYS A 182 -25.78 5.36 -9.13
C LYS A 182 -25.69 5.55 -7.61
N GLU A 183 -26.77 5.97 -6.97
CA GLU A 183 -26.86 6.12 -5.51
C GLU A 183 -26.63 4.79 -4.78
N LYS A 184 -27.08 3.67 -5.37
CA LYS A 184 -26.90 2.33 -4.79
C LYS A 184 -25.47 1.79 -4.87
N VAL A 185 -24.70 2.18 -5.90
CA VAL A 185 -23.31 1.71 -6.08
C VAL A 185 -22.28 2.63 -5.42
N ASP A 186 -22.64 3.88 -5.14
CA ASP A 186 -21.73 4.90 -4.59
C ASP A 186 -21.04 4.48 -3.27
N PRO A 187 -21.71 3.79 -2.32
CA PRO A 187 -21.05 3.31 -1.10
C PRO A 187 -19.83 2.40 -1.37
N TYR A 188 -19.89 1.56 -2.40
CA TYR A 188 -18.78 0.66 -2.76
C TYR A 188 -17.62 1.38 -3.45
N LEU A 189 -17.87 2.57 -3.99
CA LEU A 189 -16.89 3.40 -4.67
C LEU A 189 -16.22 4.39 -3.71
N ARG A 190 -16.76 4.62 -2.51
CA ARG A 190 -16.23 5.56 -1.50
C ARG A 190 -14.72 5.45 -1.24
N PRO A 191 -14.11 4.25 -1.10
CA PRO A 191 -12.65 4.17 -0.93
C PRO A 191 -11.83 4.80 -2.08
N LEU A 192 -12.36 4.79 -3.30
CA LEU A 192 -11.74 5.41 -4.46
C LEU A 192 -11.84 6.94 -4.40
N TYR A 193 -12.98 7.48 -3.95
CA TYR A 193 -13.14 8.91 -3.69
C TYR A 193 -12.19 9.38 -2.59
N ASP A 194 -12.08 8.63 -1.49
CA ASP A 194 -11.21 8.98 -0.37
C ASP A 194 -9.74 9.06 -0.80
N ALA A 195 -9.27 8.11 -1.61
CA ALA A 195 -7.92 8.12 -2.16
C ALA A 195 -7.65 9.34 -3.06
N LEU A 196 -8.62 9.71 -3.91
CA LEU A 196 -8.50 10.91 -4.75
C LEU A 196 -8.51 12.20 -3.91
N ASN A 197 -9.40 12.27 -2.92
CA ASN A 197 -9.54 13.42 -2.01
C ASN A 197 -8.29 13.64 -1.17
N ASP A 198 -7.58 12.58 -0.79
CA ASP A 198 -6.31 12.70 -0.09
C ASP A 198 -5.25 13.43 -0.95
N ILE A 199 -5.29 13.26 -2.27
CA ILE A 199 -4.30 13.81 -3.22
C ILE A 199 -4.70 15.17 -3.79
N TYR A 200 -5.95 15.32 -4.23
CA TYR A 200 -6.47 16.53 -4.88
C TYR A 200 -7.26 17.43 -3.94
N GLY A 201 -7.88 16.85 -2.91
CA GLY A 201 -8.86 17.54 -2.06
C GLY A 201 -10.25 17.46 -2.65
N SER A 202 -11.25 17.50 -1.78
CA SER A 202 -12.66 17.29 -2.16
C SER A 202 -13.12 18.17 -3.33
N GLU A 203 -12.84 19.48 -3.27
CA GLU A 203 -13.27 20.42 -4.31
C GLU A 203 -12.64 20.14 -5.68
N GLN A 204 -11.32 19.87 -5.72
CA GLN A 204 -10.63 19.61 -6.98
C GLN A 204 -11.00 18.23 -7.54
N THR A 205 -11.14 17.21 -6.68
CA THR A 205 -11.64 15.89 -7.09
C THR A 205 -13.00 16.04 -7.77
N GLN A 206 -13.93 16.76 -7.15
CA GLN A 206 -15.27 16.97 -7.69
C GLN A 206 -15.22 17.67 -9.06
N ARG A 207 -14.43 18.74 -9.20
CA ARG A 207 -14.25 19.44 -10.48
C ARG A 207 -13.68 18.53 -11.59
N LEU A 208 -12.73 17.66 -11.26
CA LEU A 208 -12.15 16.72 -12.23
C LEU A 208 -13.15 15.64 -12.66
N ILE A 209 -14.03 15.22 -11.75
CA ILE A 209 -15.12 14.28 -12.03
C ILE A 209 -16.18 14.92 -12.94
N GLU A 210 -16.62 16.14 -12.61
CA GLU A 210 -17.62 16.87 -13.40
C GLU A 210 -17.15 17.14 -14.84
N ARG A 211 -15.85 17.35 -15.04
CA ARG A 211 -15.24 17.53 -16.37
C ARG A 211 -15.02 16.20 -17.12
N GLY A 212 -15.25 15.05 -16.49
CA GLY A 212 -14.99 13.73 -17.05
C GLY A 212 -13.50 13.39 -17.19
N THR A 213 -12.61 14.18 -16.58
CA THR A 213 -11.17 13.87 -16.51
C THR A 213 -10.91 12.68 -15.58
N ILE A 214 -11.71 12.58 -14.52
CA ILE A 214 -11.76 11.38 -13.67
C ILE A 214 -13.16 10.80 -13.78
N GLU A 215 -13.25 9.54 -14.18
CA GLU A 215 -14.51 8.81 -14.25
C GLU A 215 -14.51 7.73 -13.16
N ILE A 216 -15.56 7.68 -12.35
CA ILE A 216 -15.77 6.62 -11.37
C ILE A 216 -17.11 5.96 -11.70
N ALA A 217 -17.08 4.70 -12.13
CA ALA A 217 -18.26 4.02 -12.65
C ALA A 217 -18.22 2.49 -12.40
N PRO A 218 -19.38 1.81 -12.36
CA PRO A 218 -19.42 0.36 -12.29
C PRO A 218 -18.79 -0.32 -13.52
N LEU A 219 -18.29 -1.54 -13.35
CA LEU A 219 -17.63 -2.32 -14.41
C LEU A 219 -18.47 -2.49 -15.68
N ALA A 220 -19.79 -2.54 -15.56
CA ALA A 220 -20.71 -2.67 -16.69
C ALA A 220 -20.55 -1.53 -17.73
N TYR A 221 -20.15 -0.34 -17.29
CA TYR A 221 -19.97 0.85 -18.14
C TYR A 221 -18.73 0.75 -19.03
N MET A 222 -17.87 -0.24 -18.81
CA MET A 222 -16.68 -0.47 -19.65
C MET A 222 -17.02 -1.21 -20.95
N ARG A 223 -18.21 -1.80 -21.05
CA ARG A 223 -18.61 -2.60 -22.21
C ARG A 223 -18.65 -1.76 -23.49
N GLY A 224 -18.04 -2.28 -24.55
CA GLY A 224 -18.04 -1.64 -25.87
C GLY A 224 -17.12 -0.41 -26.01
N ARG A 225 -16.33 -0.10 -24.99
CA ARG A 225 -15.38 1.03 -25.03
C ARG A 225 -14.00 0.60 -25.51
N THR A 226 -13.26 1.54 -26.08
CA THR A 226 -11.80 1.49 -26.16
C THR A 226 -11.28 2.60 -25.28
N LEU A 227 -10.36 2.27 -24.37
CA LEU A 227 -9.86 3.19 -23.36
C LEU A 227 -8.48 3.66 -23.80
N ASP A 228 -8.44 4.62 -24.72
CA ASP A 228 -7.21 5.31 -25.15
C ASP A 228 -6.85 6.46 -24.19
N ASP A 229 -5.55 6.76 -24.12
CA ASP A 229 -4.92 7.81 -23.31
C ASP A 229 -5.43 7.85 -21.86
N ALA A 230 -5.63 6.70 -21.24
CA ALA A 230 -6.30 6.56 -19.94
C ALA A 230 -5.49 5.71 -18.95
N PHE A 231 -5.52 6.12 -17.68
CA PHE A 231 -5.13 5.24 -16.57
C PHE A 231 -6.37 4.60 -15.98
N VAL A 232 -6.50 3.29 -16.13
CA VAL A 232 -7.71 2.55 -15.76
C VAL A 232 -7.42 1.65 -14.58
N ILE A 233 -8.24 1.73 -13.53
CA ILE A 233 -8.13 0.87 -12.34
C ILE A 233 -9.40 0.05 -12.20
N LEU A 234 -9.25 -1.27 -12.15
CA LEU A 234 -10.30 -2.19 -11.72
C LEU A 234 -10.01 -2.64 -10.30
N ASP A 235 -10.78 -2.11 -9.35
CA ASP A 235 -10.70 -2.48 -7.95
C ASP A 235 -11.60 -3.68 -7.63
N GLU A 236 -11.18 -4.45 -6.62
CA GLU A 236 -11.90 -5.61 -6.08
C GLU A 236 -12.20 -6.66 -7.15
N ALA A 237 -11.19 -6.90 -7.98
CA ALA A 237 -11.28 -7.71 -9.18
C ALA A 237 -11.56 -9.19 -8.90
N GLN A 238 -11.36 -9.67 -7.67
CA GLN A 238 -11.75 -11.02 -7.26
C GLN A 238 -13.25 -11.25 -7.43
N ASN A 239 -14.03 -10.17 -7.38
CA ASN A 239 -15.47 -10.13 -7.53
C ASN A 239 -15.93 -9.96 -8.99
N THR A 240 -15.03 -10.18 -9.96
CA THR A 240 -15.39 -10.31 -11.38
C THR A 240 -15.55 -11.77 -11.77
N THR A 241 -16.41 -12.04 -12.74
CA THR A 241 -16.47 -13.33 -13.43
C THR A 241 -15.45 -13.42 -14.56
N HIS A 242 -15.14 -14.63 -15.03
CA HIS A 242 -14.25 -14.82 -16.18
C HIS A 242 -14.64 -13.98 -17.43
N PRO A 243 -15.91 -13.95 -17.88
CA PRO A 243 -16.33 -13.10 -18.99
C PRO A 243 -16.12 -11.60 -18.73
N GLN A 244 -16.37 -11.12 -17.51
CA GLN A 244 -16.20 -9.72 -17.14
C GLN A 244 -14.73 -9.30 -17.17
N MET A 245 -13.83 -10.13 -16.61
CA MET A 245 -12.39 -9.87 -16.64
C MET A 245 -11.86 -9.84 -18.08
N LYS A 246 -12.26 -10.81 -18.92
CA LYS A 246 -11.89 -10.81 -20.35
C LYS A 246 -12.45 -9.58 -21.09
N MET A 247 -13.70 -9.21 -20.82
CA MET A 247 -14.30 -8.00 -21.37
C MET A 247 -13.48 -6.76 -21.01
N PHE A 248 -13.12 -6.61 -19.74
CA PHE A 248 -12.38 -5.47 -19.23
C PHE A 248 -10.96 -5.36 -19.80
N LEU A 249 -10.18 -6.43 -19.74
CA LEU A 249 -8.79 -6.43 -20.21
C LEU A 249 -8.68 -6.12 -21.72
N THR A 250 -9.69 -6.50 -22.50
CA THR A 250 -9.75 -6.19 -23.95
C THR A 250 -10.22 -4.77 -24.27
N ARG A 251 -10.46 -3.90 -23.26
CA ARG A 251 -10.76 -2.48 -23.48
C ARG A 251 -9.51 -1.60 -23.52
N LEU A 252 -8.32 -2.15 -23.22
CA LEU A 252 -7.05 -1.40 -23.22
C LEU A 252 -6.78 -0.81 -24.61
N GLY A 253 -6.73 0.52 -24.67
CA GLY A 253 -6.36 1.28 -25.87
C GLY A 253 -4.89 1.69 -25.88
N PHE A 254 -4.50 2.45 -26.89
CA PHE A 254 -3.15 3.01 -27.00
C PHE A 254 -2.93 4.15 -26.01
N GLY A 255 -1.68 4.33 -25.56
CA GLY A 255 -1.33 5.39 -24.59
C GLY A 255 -1.93 5.18 -23.21
N SER A 256 -2.41 3.96 -22.92
CA SER A 256 -3.15 3.66 -21.69
C SER A 256 -2.43 2.65 -20.81
N LYS A 257 -2.83 2.64 -19.54
CA LYS A 257 -2.36 1.68 -18.55
C LYS A 257 -3.54 1.12 -17.77
N MET A 258 -3.48 -0.16 -17.43
CA MET A 258 -4.45 -0.85 -16.60
C MET A 258 -3.81 -1.37 -15.33
N VAL A 259 -4.43 -1.09 -14.19
CA VAL A 259 -4.09 -1.68 -12.90
C VAL A 259 -5.30 -2.41 -12.36
N ILE A 260 -5.13 -3.69 -12.04
CA ILE A 260 -6.19 -4.56 -11.53
C ILE A 260 -5.81 -4.90 -10.09
N THR A 261 -6.67 -4.55 -9.13
CA THR A 261 -6.43 -4.84 -7.71
C THR A 261 -7.43 -5.83 -7.18
N GLY A 262 -7.01 -6.73 -6.29
CA GLY A 262 -7.93 -7.68 -5.67
C GLY A 262 -7.30 -8.54 -4.58
N ASP A 263 -8.14 -9.24 -3.84
CA ASP A 263 -7.75 -10.19 -2.80
C ASP A 263 -8.39 -11.55 -3.08
N LYS A 264 -7.58 -12.58 -3.33
CA LYS A 264 -8.10 -13.93 -3.66
C LYS A 264 -8.85 -14.59 -2.51
N THR A 265 -8.69 -14.10 -1.29
CA THR A 265 -9.32 -14.67 -0.09
C THR A 265 -10.71 -14.08 0.18
N GLN A 266 -11.07 -12.97 -0.48
CA GLN A 266 -12.32 -12.22 -0.27
C GLN A 266 -13.24 -12.28 -1.50
N ILE A 267 -13.56 -13.50 -1.96
CA ILE A 267 -14.45 -13.70 -3.11
C ILE A 267 -15.91 -13.71 -2.65
N ASP A 268 -16.66 -12.69 -3.07
CA ASP A 268 -18.08 -12.51 -2.77
C ASP A 268 -19.00 -13.00 -3.91
N LEU A 269 -18.45 -13.79 -4.85
CA LEU A 269 -19.22 -14.32 -5.97
C LEU A 269 -20.18 -15.45 -5.54
N PRO A 270 -21.32 -15.63 -6.24
CA PRO A 270 -22.20 -16.76 -6.01
C PRO A 270 -21.45 -18.10 -6.08
N LYS A 271 -21.85 -19.05 -5.22
CA LYS A 271 -21.28 -20.41 -5.20
C LYS A 271 -21.24 -21.01 -6.61
N ASN A 272 -20.13 -21.66 -6.95
CA ASN A 272 -19.83 -22.25 -8.27
C ASN A 272 -19.51 -21.25 -9.41
N THR A 273 -19.25 -19.97 -9.09
CA THR A 273 -18.75 -19.01 -10.08
C THR A 273 -17.24 -18.84 -9.93
N ASP A 274 -16.47 -19.14 -10.97
CA ASP A 274 -15.02 -18.91 -10.96
C ASP A 274 -14.70 -17.41 -10.99
N SER A 275 -13.82 -16.99 -10.08
CA SER A 275 -13.28 -15.64 -10.05
C SER A 275 -12.45 -15.35 -11.29
N GLY A 276 -12.80 -14.28 -11.99
CA GLY A 276 -12.09 -13.75 -13.15
C GLY A 276 -10.63 -13.40 -12.83
N LEU A 277 -10.34 -12.92 -11.61
CA LEU A 277 -8.98 -12.64 -11.16
C LEU A 277 -8.12 -13.91 -11.12
N ILE A 278 -8.63 -14.98 -10.49
CA ILE A 278 -7.92 -16.27 -10.39
C ILE A 278 -7.68 -16.86 -11.78
N VAL A 279 -8.70 -16.83 -12.64
CA VAL A 279 -8.58 -17.35 -14.00
C VAL A 279 -7.59 -16.52 -14.83
N ALA A 280 -7.62 -15.19 -14.71
CA ALA A 280 -6.70 -14.30 -15.42
C ALA A 280 -5.25 -14.55 -15.01
N GLU A 281 -4.96 -14.69 -13.72
CA GLU A 281 -3.61 -15.02 -13.27
C GLU A 281 -3.10 -16.33 -13.88
N ARG A 282 -3.89 -17.40 -13.82
CA ARG A 282 -3.50 -18.69 -14.39
C ARG A 282 -3.26 -18.62 -15.91
N THR A 283 -4.10 -17.87 -16.61
CA THR A 283 -4.10 -17.77 -18.08
C THR A 283 -2.99 -16.83 -18.59
N LEU A 284 -2.78 -15.70 -17.91
CA LEU A 284 -1.99 -14.58 -18.42
C LEU A 284 -0.57 -14.52 -17.86
N LYS A 285 -0.18 -15.40 -16.93
CA LYS A 285 1.18 -15.44 -16.35
C LYS A 285 2.34 -15.51 -17.35
N TYR A 286 2.08 -15.96 -18.58
CA TYR A 286 3.09 -16.06 -19.64
C TYR A 286 3.14 -14.85 -20.57
N VAL A 287 2.24 -13.87 -20.40
CA VAL A 287 2.17 -12.67 -21.25
C VAL A 287 3.16 -11.63 -20.72
N LYS A 288 4.28 -11.41 -21.44
CA LYS A 288 5.41 -10.58 -20.99
C LYS A 288 5.08 -9.11 -20.61
N SER A 289 4.03 -8.56 -21.21
CA SER A 289 3.55 -7.19 -20.96
C SER A 289 2.66 -7.07 -19.72
N ILE A 290 2.23 -8.20 -19.15
CA ILE A 290 1.41 -8.26 -17.94
C ILE A 290 2.31 -8.64 -16.77
N TYR A 291 2.19 -7.93 -15.67
CA TYR A 291 2.93 -8.22 -14.45
C TYR A 291 1.98 -8.47 -13.28
N PHE A 292 2.29 -9.49 -12.48
CA PHE A 292 1.54 -9.83 -11.28
C PHE A 292 2.43 -9.54 -10.07
N GLN A 293 2.10 -8.49 -9.31
CA GLN A 293 2.68 -8.27 -8.00
C GLN A 293 1.81 -8.95 -6.96
N ILE A 294 2.41 -9.89 -6.23
CA ILE A 294 1.80 -10.46 -5.04
C ILE A 294 2.25 -9.62 -3.84
N LEU A 295 1.29 -9.11 -3.10
CA LEU A 295 1.47 -8.43 -1.83
C LEU A 295 1.04 -9.38 -0.72
N GLU A 296 1.89 -9.58 0.26
CA GLU A 296 1.69 -10.55 1.32
C GLU A 296 1.20 -9.89 2.60
N GLN A 297 1.00 -10.68 3.66
CA GLN A 297 0.67 -10.14 4.98
C GLN A 297 1.75 -9.15 5.46
N GLY A 298 3.02 -9.41 5.11
CA GLY A 298 4.12 -8.50 5.40
C GLY A 298 4.03 -7.12 4.73
N ASP A 299 3.15 -6.94 3.76
CA ASP A 299 2.93 -5.65 3.10
C ASP A 299 1.81 -4.82 3.75
N VAL A 300 1.13 -5.38 4.75
CA VAL A 300 -0.01 -4.76 5.42
C VAL A 300 0.47 -3.71 6.42
N VAL A 301 0.20 -2.44 6.09
CA VAL A 301 0.56 -1.33 6.98
C VAL A 301 -0.68 -0.82 7.69
N ARG A 302 -0.88 -1.32 8.92
CA ARG A 302 -1.99 -0.94 9.80
C ARG A 302 -1.47 -0.25 11.06
N HIS A 303 -2.40 0.39 11.77
CA HIS A 303 -2.09 0.93 13.09
C HIS A 303 -1.72 -0.23 14.04
N PRO A 304 -0.71 -0.10 14.93
CA PRO A 304 -0.30 -1.17 15.83
C PRO A 304 -1.43 -1.75 16.68
N VAL A 305 -2.35 -0.90 17.15
CA VAL A 305 -3.56 -1.34 17.87
C VAL A 305 -4.45 -2.24 17.00
N VAL A 306 -4.61 -1.95 15.71
CA VAL A 306 -5.42 -2.79 14.81
C VAL A 306 -4.77 -4.17 14.63
N ALA A 307 -3.44 -4.23 14.54
CA ALA A 307 -2.72 -5.51 14.49
C ALA A 307 -2.96 -6.32 15.78
N LYS A 308 -2.84 -5.69 16.96
CA LYS A 308 -3.13 -6.33 18.26
C LYS A 308 -4.58 -6.81 18.37
N ILE A 309 -5.55 -6.04 17.86
CA ILE A 309 -6.96 -6.45 17.81
C ILE A 309 -7.11 -7.70 16.94
N ILE A 310 -6.58 -7.70 15.72
CA ILE A 310 -6.68 -8.85 14.81
C ILE A 310 -6.09 -10.11 15.46
N GLN A 311 -4.88 -9.99 16.03
CA GLN A 311 -4.23 -11.09 16.72
C GLN A 311 -5.10 -11.65 17.87
N ALA A 312 -5.69 -10.78 18.69
CA ALA A 312 -6.57 -11.20 19.79
C ALA A 312 -7.81 -11.96 19.30
N TYR A 313 -8.35 -11.62 18.12
CA TYR A 313 -9.46 -12.37 17.51
C TYR A 313 -9.00 -13.71 16.90
N GLU A 314 -7.83 -13.75 16.25
CA GLU A 314 -7.26 -14.98 15.67
C GLU A 314 -6.94 -16.02 16.75
N GLU A 315 -6.41 -15.58 17.90
CA GLU A 315 -6.10 -16.45 19.06
C GLU A 315 -7.35 -17.09 19.69
N GLN A 316 -8.53 -16.49 19.54
CA GLN A 316 -9.78 -17.03 20.09
C GLN A 316 -10.51 -18.02 19.18
N GLN A 317 -10.05 -18.25 17.93
CA GLN A 317 -10.73 -19.12 16.94
C GLN A 317 -12.27 -18.99 16.95
N LEU A 318 -12.77 -17.75 16.86
CA LEU A 318 -14.18 -17.49 16.56
C LEU A 318 -14.42 -17.45 15.04
#